data_AF-A0A8J2HWY5-F1
#
_entry.id   AF-A0A8J2HWY5-F1
#
_cell.length_a   1.000
_cell.length_b   1.000
_cell.length_c   1.000
_cell.angle_alpha   90.00
_cell.angle_beta   90.00
_cell.angle_gamma   90.00
#
_symmetry.space_group_name_H-M   'P 1'
#
loop_
_entity.id
_entity.type
_entity.pdbx_description
1 polymer ?
#
loop_
_entity_poly.entity_id
_entity_poly.type
_entity_poly.pdbx_seq_one_letter_code
_entity_poly.pdbx_strand_id
1 'polypeptide(L)'
;MHNCPLFIIPGFIVLLLSNVAVTTPDILYRGDSRTGKTIKDGGGFKAKGYNNPEGTLFEHVEGQPKYPSRDPYIPTSESLSFFKGYVPEKGRIFFIDSSKIIEDIFDVQAEYDKAGLPYGHAVEKEFAVGKSIPWEAITKVLKKNEKGEWVPIKLSTYATLVGADIFEDVKPSKGWALSIAMVSMVNSYSGSANIRNAWRFFTTGVKKAVGSCGETDGQELTPSVPMDSRADPRNPPWPAGDFTLIIEGEECHYKCDGTNPGSLFCPDRGISCAEDTAKSSVEGMKNCDSRVSFHAVVYCDF
;
A
#
# COMPACT_ATOMS: atom_id res chain seq x y z
N MET A 1 26.27 -42.12 75.52
CA MET A 1 27.09 -41.67 74.38
C MET A 1 26.48 -42.20 73.09
N HIS A 2 25.60 -41.45 72.44
CA HIS A 2 25.09 -41.77 71.09
C HIS A 2 25.05 -40.44 70.31
N ASN A 3 25.97 -40.29 69.35
CA ASN A 3 26.03 -39.17 68.42
C ASN A 3 25.30 -39.55 67.14
N CYS A 4 24.36 -38.71 66.71
CA CYS A 4 23.65 -38.82 65.44
C CYS A 4 24.21 -37.74 64.50
N PRO A 5 24.74 -38.07 63.30
CA PRO A 5 25.26 -37.06 62.40
C PRO A 5 24.14 -36.51 61.51
N LEU A 6 23.99 -35.18 61.55
CA LEU A 6 23.11 -34.41 60.71
C LEU A 6 23.78 -34.22 59.33
N PHE A 7 23.22 -34.84 58.28
CA PHE A 7 23.65 -34.62 56.89
C PHE A 7 22.89 -33.42 56.30
N ILE A 8 23.61 -32.34 56.00
CA ILE A 8 23.10 -31.20 55.23
C ILE A 8 23.36 -31.51 53.75
N ILE A 9 22.29 -31.69 52.97
CA ILE A 9 22.36 -31.83 51.51
C ILE A 9 22.25 -30.41 50.92
N PRO A 10 23.29 -29.89 50.23
CA PRO A 10 23.18 -28.63 49.52
C PRO A 10 22.32 -28.83 48.26
N GLY A 11 21.09 -28.29 48.29
CA GLY A 11 20.21 -28.28 47.13
C GLY A 11 20.77 -27.37 46.04
N PHE A 12 21.27 -27.96 44.95
CA PHE A 12 21.56 -27.27 43.71
C PHE A 12 20.24 -26.82 43.06
N ILE A 13 19.89 -25.54 43.21
CA ILE A 13 18.85 -24.91 42.40
C ILE A 13 19.43 -24.72 41.00
N VAL A 14 19.10 -25.64 40.09
CA VAL A 14 19.36 -25.48 38.65
C VAL A 14 18.36 -24.44 38.13
N LEU A 15 18.79 -23.19 38.02
CA LEU A 15 18.06 -22.16 37.28
C LEU A 15 18.04 -22.55 35.80
N LEU A 16 16.91 -23.13 35.36
CA LEU A 16 16.58 -23.28 33.95
C LEU A 16 16.40 -21.89 33.35
N LEU A 17 17.48 -21.35 32.80
CA LEU A 17 17.44 -20.14 31.97
C LEU A 17 16.66 -20.49 30.70
N SER A 18 15.39 -20.08 30.67
CA SER A 18 14.55 -20.15 29.48
C SER A 18 15.14 -19.17 28.47
N ASN A 19 15.83 -19.66 27.44
CA ASN A 19 16.26 -18.85 26.31
C ASN A 19 15.01 -18.44 25.53
N VAL A 20 14.39 -17.33 25.93
CA VAL A 20 13.36 -16.68 25.12
C VAL A 20 14.08 -16.09 23.92
N ALA A 21 13.90 -16.70 22.75
CA ALA A 21 14.38 -16.11 21.52
C ALA A 21 13.67 -14.76 21.34
N VAL A 22 14.43 -13.68 21.42
CA VAL A 22 13.92 -12.34 21.15
C VAL A 22 13.51 -12.30 19.68
N THR A 23 12.23 -12.05 19.43
CA THR A 23 11.70 -11.91 18.08
C THR A 23 11.83 -10.47 17.64
N THR A 24 12.47 -10.23 16.49
CA THR A 24 12.47 -8.92 15.87
C THR A 24 11.03 -8.49 15.56
N PRO A 25 10.62 -7.26 15.92
CA PRO A 25 9.29 -6.74 15.60
C PRO A 25 9.07 -6.68 14.08
N ASP A 26 7.85 -6.96 13.62
CA ASP A 26 7.49 -6.86 12.19
C ASP A 26 7.70 -5.44 11.62
N ILE A 27 7.49 -4.42 12.46
CA ILE A 27 7.63 -3.02 12.08
C ILE A 27 8.58 -2.31 13.03
N LEU A 28 9.59 -1.68 12.44
CA LEU A 28 10.49 -0.75 13.09
C LEU A 28 10.15 0.69 12.67
N TYR A 29 10.51 1.63 13.53
CA TYR A 29 10.34 3.06 13.30
C TYR A 29 11.67 3.76 13.24
N ARG A 30 11.76 4.83 12.45
CA ARG A 30 12.91 5.72 12.44
C ARG A 30 12.50 7.17 12.27
N GLY A 31 12.99 8.02 13.17
CA GLY A 31 12.95 9.48 13.01
C GLY A 31 14.08 9.98 12.13
N ASP A 32 13.78 10.80 11.11
CA ASP A 32 14.83 11.42 10.28
C ASP A 32 14.39 12.81 9.75
N SER A 33 15.33 13.73 9.60
CA SER A 33 15.05 15.07 9.06
C SER A 33 14.99 15.09 7.52
N ARG A 34 15.60 14.09 6.87
CA ARG A 34 15.60 13.96 5.42
C ARG A 34 14.21 13.66 4.87
N THR A 35 13.99 14.02 3.61
CA THR A 35 12.71 13.79 2.92
C THR A 35 12.58 12.35 2.45
N GLY A 36 11.35 11.90 2.18
CA GLY A 36 11.13 10.62 1.51
C GLY A 36 11.92 10.52 0.20
N LYS A 37 11.97 11.62 -0.59
CA LYS A 37 12.81 11.71 -1.80
C LYS A 37 14.27 11.40 -1.52
N THR A 38 14.85 12.11 -0.56
CA THR A 38 16.28 12.01 -0.25
C THR A 38 16.67 10.60 0.19
N ILE A 39 15.80 9.97 0.99
CA ILE A 39 16.00 8.57 1.40
C ILE A 39 15.84 7.64 0.21
N LYS A 40 14.82 7.84 -0.65
CA LYS A 40 14.61 7.04 -1.87
C LYS A 40 15.78 7.15 -2.85
N ASP A 41 16.22 8.36 -3.17
CA ASP A 41 17.34 8.63 -4.09
C ASP A 41 18.65 7.97 -3.59
N GLY A 42 18.79 7.79 -2.27
CA GLY A 42 19.90 7.09 -1.64
C GLY A 42 19.76 5.57 -1.58
N GLY A 43 18.70 5.00 -2.16
CA GLY A 43 18.38 3.57 -2.07
C GLY A 43 17.94 3.12 -0.67
N GLY A 44 17.41 4.03 0.14
CA GLY A 44 17.01 3.78 1.52
C GLY A 44 17.92 4.47 2.55
N PHE A 45 17.97 3.94 3.76
CA PHE A 45 18.89 4.43 4.80
C PHE A 45 20.24 3.75 4.67
N LYS A 46 21.31 4.54 4.81
CA LYS A 46 22.69 4.07 4.88
C LYS A 46 23.30 4.54 6.21
N ALA A 47 24.01 3.65 6.88
CA ALA A 47 24.79 3.98 8.06
C ALA A 47 25.89 4.99 7.69
N LYS A 48 26.35 5.78 8.66
CA LYS A 48 27.38 6.80 8.41
C LYS A 48 28.68 6.17 7.88
N GLY A 49 29.03 5.01 8.42
CA GLY A 49 30.16 4.19 7.98
C GLY A 49 29.87 3.23 6.84
N TYR A 50 28.80 3.39 6.05
CA TYR A 50 28.40 2.40 5.04
C TYR A 50 29.54 1.88 4.15
N ASN A 51 30.41 2.78 3.68
CA ASN A 51 31.55 2.43 2.80
C ASN A 51 32.82 2.02 3.57
N ASN A 52 32.90 2.29 4.87
CA ASN A 52 34.07 1.99 5.70
C ASN A 52 33.62 1.82 7.17
N PRO A 53 32.95 0.70 7.49
CA PRO A 53 32.31 0.51 8.78
C PRO A 53 33.34 0.28 9.89
N GLU A 54 33.19 0.99 11.01
CA GLU A 54 34.04 0.86 12.19
C GLU A 54 33.25 1.20 13.46
N GLY A 55 33.44 0.39 14.50
CA GLY A 55 32.81 0.58 15.80
C GLY A 55 31.93 -0.61 16.19
N THR A 56 31.74 -0.75 17.50
CA THR A 56 30.88 -1.76 18.12
C THR A 56 29.46 -1.23 18.29
N LEU A 57 28.50 -2.14 18.53
CA LEU A 57 27.12 -1.76 18.87
C LEU A 57 27.08 -0.85 20.11
N PHE A 58 27.91 -1.11 21.12
CA PHE A 58 27.98 -0.28 22.33
C PHE A 58 28.51 1.13 22.04
N GLU A 59 29.55 1.26 21.21
CA GLU A 59 30.07 2.59 20.80
C GLU A 59 29.04 3.39 19.98
N HIS A 60 28.19 2.70 19.21
CA HIS A 60 27.06 3.31 18.50
C HIS A 60 26.05 3.92 19.47
N VAL A 61 25.57 3.11 20.41
CA VAL A 61 24.52 3.47 21.37
C VAL A 61 24.98 4.59 22.31
N GLU A 62 26.22 4.52 22.80
CA GLU A 62 26.80 5.56 23.68
C GLU A 62 27.17 6.86 22.93
N GLY A 63 26.97 6.91 21.61
CA GLY A 63 27.26 8.08 20.80
C GLY A 63 28.74 8.45 20.78
N GLN A 64 29.63 7.46 20.87
CA GLN A 64 31.09 7.63 20.83
C GLN A 64 31.73 7.15 19.51
N PRO A 65 31.16 7.38 18.30
CA PRO A 65 31.81 6.94 17.08
C PRO A 65 33.06 7.79 16.82
N LYS A 66 34.15 7.13 16.39
CA LYS A 66 35.39 7.79 15.97
C LYS A 66 35.12 8.84 14.88
N TYR A 67 35.90 9.92 14.83
CA TYR A 67 35.80 10.94 13.78
C TYR A 67 36.77 10.65 12.62
N PRO A 68 36.35 10.77 11.34
CA PRO A 68 34.98 10.97 10.88
C PRO A 68 34.09 9.78 11.23
N SER A 69 32.80 10.01 11.52
CA SER A 69 31.88 8.96 11.97
C SER A 69 31.81 7.81 10.96
N ARG A 70 32.28 6.64 11.40
CA ARG A 70 32.27 5.37 10.67
C ARG A 70 31.30 4.35 11.25
N ASP A 71 30.36 4.86 12.04
CA ASP A 71 29.31 4.10 12.69
C ASP A 71 28.56 3.21 11.68
N PRO A 72 28.59 1.87 11.86
CA PRO A 72 28.01 0.94 10.91
C PRO A 72 26.53 0.66 11.16
N TYR A 73 25.90 1.29 12.16
CA TYR A 73 24.52 1.00 12.53
C TYR A 73 23.57 2.14 12.17
N ILE A 74 22.31 1.77 11.96
CA ILE A 74 21.18 2.67 11.74
C ILE A 74 20.22 2.45 12.91
N PRO A 75 20.03 3.46 13.79
CA PRO A 75 19.16 3.31 14.94
C PRO A 75 17.69 3.32 14.50
N THR A 76 16.94 2.35 15.00
CA THR A 76 15.49 2.23 14.82
C THR A 76 14.85 1.87 16.17
N SER A 77 13.52 1.89 16.27
CA SER A 77 12.81 1.54 17.51
C SER A 77 11.55 0.76 17.20
N GLU A 78 11.10 -0.09 18.12
CA GLU A 78 9.74 -0.65 18.09
C GLU A 78 8.66 0.32 18.60
N SER A 79 9.06 1.47 19.16
CA SER A 79 8.18 2.42 19.83
C SER A 79 7.87 3.64 18.95
N LEU A 80 6.69 3.64 18.32
CA LEU A 80 6.21 4.81 17.58
C LEU A 80 6.06 6.04 18.50
N SER A 81 5.63 5.84 19.76
CA SER A 81 5.44 6.94 20.71
C SER A 81 6.75 7.64 21.07
N PHE A 82 7.85 6.89 21.17
CA PHE A 82 9.19 7.45 21.38
C PHE A 82 9.53 8.47 20.28
N PHE A 83 9.42 8.09 19.00
CA PHE A 83 9.74 9.00 17.90
C PHE A 83 8.76 10.17 17.77
N LYS A 84 7.48 10.01 18.12
CA LYS A 84 6.53 11.13 18.11
C LYS A 84 6.94 12.25 19.08
N GLY A 85 7.63 11.92 20.18
CA GLY A 85 8.16 12.88 21.14
C GLY A 85 9.55 13.43 20.80
N TYR A 86 10.38 12.65 20.09
CA TYR A 86 11.79 12.99 19.83
C TYR A 86 12.03 13.70 18.49
N VAL A 87 11.24 13.40 17.45
CA VAL A 87 11.50 13.90 16.10
C VAL A 87 11.24 15.43 16.03
N PRO A 88 12.18 16.22 15.47
CA PRO A 88 12.03 17.66 15.37
C PRO A 88 10.82 18.04 14.51
N GLU A 89 10.38 19.29 14.61
CA GLU A 89 9.17 19.79 13.93
C GLU A 89 9.15 19.51 12.42
N LYS A 90 10.31 19.65 11.75
CA LYS A 90 10.47 19.38 10.31
C LYS A 90 10.86 17.93 9.99
N GLY A 91 10.94 17.07 11.00
CA GLY A 91 11.31 15.67 10.84
C GLY A 91 10.16 14.80 10.37
N ARG A 92 10.51 13.55 10.06
CA ARG A 92 9.59 12.52 9.56
C ARG A 92 9.78 11.25 10.36
N ILE A 93 8.72 10.45 10.43
CA ILE A 93 8.76 9.11 11.00
C ILE A 93 8.54 8.12 9.87
N PHE A 94 9.50 7.22 9.69
CA PHE A 94 9.46 6.16 8.69
C PHE A 94 9.04 4.86 9.37
N PHE A 95 8.13 4.14 8.74
CA PHE A 95 7.69 2.80 9.13
C PHE A 95 8.46 1.83 8.24
N ILE A 96 9.11 0.86 8.86
CA ILE A 96 10.08 -0.02 8.22
C ILE A 96 9.64 -1.46 8.48
N ASP A 97 9.32 -2.18 7.42
CA ASP A 97 9.06 -3.62 7.43
C ASP A 97 10.38 -4.37 7.62
N SER A 98 10.55 -4.97 8.80
CA SER A 98 11.79 -5.63 9.19
C SER A 98 12.07 -6.87 8.35
N SER A 99 11.03 -7.52 7.81
CA SER A 99 11.18 -8.72 6.98
C SER A 99 11.88 -8.43 5.64
N LYS A 100 11.94 -7.16 5.23
CA LYS A 100 12.61 -6.70 4.00
C LYS A 100 14.04 -6.23 4.22
N ILE A 101 14.53 -6.29 5.46
CA ILE A 101 15.91 -5.96 5.81
C ILE A 101 16.75 -7.23 5.68
N ILE A 102 17.80 -7.17 4.87
CA ILE A 102 18.73 -8.29 4.66
C ILE A 102 19.94 -8.24 5.61
N GLU A 103 20.16 -7.11 6.25
CA GLU A 103 21.25 -6.88 7.18
C GLU A 103 20.87 -7.37 8.59
N ASP A 104 21.86 -7.59 9.45
CA ASP A 104 21.62 -7.98 10.83
C ASP A 104 20.85 -6.89 11.60
N ILE A 105 19.90 -7.30 12.43
CA ILE A 105 19.12 -6.44 13.32
C ILE A 105 19.41 -6.87 14.76
N PHE A 106 19.95 -5.95 15.55
CA PHE A 106 20.33 -6.19 16.94
C PHE A 106 19.31 -5.57 17.88
N ASP A 107 18.69 -6.37 18.75
CA ASP A 107 18.01 -5.84 19.93
C ASP A 107 19.07 -5.32 20.90
N VAL A 108 19.11 -4.00 21.07
CA VAL A 108 20.16 -3.35 21.86
C VAL A 108 20.07 -3.77 23.33
N GLN A 109 18.86 -3.83 23.89
CA GLN A 109 18.68 -4.24 25.30
C GLN A 109 19.20 -5.66 25.51
N ALA A 110 18.85 -6.58 24.60
CA ALA A 110 19.30 -7.97 24.70
C ALA A 110 20.83 -8.12 24.60
N GLU A 111 21.50 -7.32 23.75
CA GLU A 111 22.97 -7.36 23.65
C GLU A 111 23.66 -6.75 24.89
N TYR A 112 23.09 -5.71 25.52
CA TYR A 112 23.59 -5.19 26.80
C TYR A 112 23.40 -6.21 27.94
N ASP A 113 22.22 -6.84 28.02
CA ASP A 113 21.92 -7.87 29.04
C ASP A 113 22.89 -9.06 28.91
N LYS A 114 23.13 -9.51 27.68
CA LYS A 114 24.09 -10.58 27.36
C LYS A 114 25.53 -10.21 27.72
N ALA A 115 25.91 -8.94 27.58
CA ALA A 115 27.23 -8.44 27.96
C ALA A 115 27.36 -8.18 29.47
N GLY A 116 26.27 -8.24 30.24
CA GLY A 116 26.27 -7.87 31.65
C GLY A 116 26.55 -6.38 31.88
N LEU A 117 26.17 -5.52 30.91
CA LEU A 117 26.38 -4.08 30.95
C LEU A 117 25.06 -3.35 31.23
N PRO A 118 25.07 -2.23 31.99
CA PRO A 118 23.87 -1.43 32.19
C PRO A 118 23.50 -0.68 30.90
N TYR A 119 22.24 -0.78 30.47
CA TYR A 119 21.74 -0.03 29.32
C TYR A 119 21.04 1.27 29.75
N GLY A 120 21.65 2.41 29.44
CA GLY A 120 21.14 3.74 29.82
C GLY A 120 19.93 4.23 29.02
N HIS A 121 19.64 3.60 27.87
CA HIS A 121 18.69 4.09 26.87
C HIS A 121 17.49 3.15 26.65
N ALA A 122 17.13 2.33 27.65
CA ALA A 122 16.04 1.36 27.55
C ALA A 122 14.68 1.94 27.09
N VAL A 123 14.43 3.23 27.35
CA VAL A 123 13.20 3.93 26.90
C VAL A 123 13.09 4.03 25.38
N GLU A 124 14.22 4.01 24.67
CA GLU A 124 14.29 4.11 23.22
C GLU A 124 13.83 2.81 22.56
N LYS A 125 13.91 1.67 23.27
CA LYS A 125 13.56 0.34 22.75
C LYS A 125 14.22 0.10 21.39
N GLU A 126 15.52 0.34 21.35
CA GLU A 126 16.28 0.45 20.12
C GLU A 126 16.54 -0.92 19.48
N PHE A 127 16.34 -0.97 18.17
CA PHE A 127 16.88 -2.00 17.31
C PHE A 127 17.90 -1.36 16.36
N ALA A 128 19.15 -1.80 16.43
CA ALA A 128 20.20 -1.29 15.56
C ALA A 128 20.28 -2.15 14.30
N VAL A 129 20.10 -1.53 13.13
CA VAL A 129 20.21 -2.23 11.84
C VAL A 129 21.60 -2.02 11.26
N GLY A 130 22.28 -3.10 10.87
CA GLY A 130 23.59 -3.01 10.22
C GLY A 130 23.51 -2.35 8.84
N LYS A 131 24.49 -1.51 8.52
CA LYS A 131 24.84 -0.94 7.19
C LYS A 131 23.74 -0.23 6.41
N SER A 132 22.66 -0.90 6.04
CA SER A 132 21.60 -0.34 5.20
C SER A 132 20.20 -0.89 5.47
N ILE A 133 19.22 -0.02 5.28
CA ILE A 133 17.80 -0.38 5.21
C ILE A 133 17.34 -0.01 3.80
N PRO A 134 16.93 -0.98 2.97
CA PRO A 134 16.55 -0.70 1.59
C PRO A 134 15.28 0.17 1.53
N TRP A 135 15.09 0.92 0.45
CA TRP A 135 13.89 1.76 0.26
C TRP A 135 12.61 0.92 0.30
N GLU A 136 12.67 -0.31 -0.21
CA GLU A 136 11.57 -1.28 -0.29
C GLU A 136 11.05 -1.69 1.10
N ALA A 137 11.88 -1.56 2.13
CA ALA A 137 11.48 -1.77 3.53
C ALA A 137 10.61 -0.64 4.07
N ILE A 138 10.62 0.56 3.46
CA ILE A 138 9.86 1.71 3.95
C ILE A 138 8.42 1.63 3.43
N THR A 139 7.47 1.34 4.33
CA THR A 139 6.06 1.13 3.98
C THR A 139 5.19 2.36 4.17
N LYS A 140 5.60 3.29 5.05
CA LYS A 140 4.83 4.49 5.37
C LYS A 140 5.73 5.60 5.92
N VAL A 141 5.36 6.85 5.67
CA VAL A 141 6.04 8.03 6.24
C VAL A 141 5.01 8.97 6.84
N LEU A 142 5.28 9.46 8.04
CA LEU A 142 4.51 10.52 8.71
C LEU A 142 5.30 11.83 8.71
N LYS A 143 4.58 12.96 8.60
CA LYS A 143 5.08 14.31 8.92
C LYS A 143 4.08 15.03 9.80
N LYS A 144 4.52 16.07 10.50
CA LYS A 144 3.60 17.02 11.13
C LYS A 144 2.91 17.88 10.07
N ASN A 145 1.60 18.09 10.20
CA ASN A 145 0.87 19.12 9.46
C ASN A 145 1.04 20.49 10.17
N GLU A 146 0.39 21.54 9.65
CA GLU A 146 0.43 22.89 10.23
C GLU A 146 -0.13 22.97 11.67
N LYS A 147 -0.91 21.97 12.09
CA LYS A 147 -1.46 21.85 13.45
C LYS A 147 -0.55 21.03 14.38
N GLY A 148 0.61 20.59 13.92
CA GLY A 148 1.52 19.73 14.66
C GLY A 148 1.10 18.26 14.75
N GLU A 149 0.05 17.86 14.03
CA GLU A 149 -0.47 16.49 14.03
C GLU A 149 0.30 15.62 13.04
N TRP A 150 0.61 14.38 13.44
CA TRP A 150 1.28 13.42 12.58
C TRP A 150 0.32 12.86 11.52
N VAL A 151 0.54 13.23 10.26
CA VAL A 151 -0.27 12.80 9.11
C VAL A 151 0.58 11.97 8.13
N PRO A 152 -0.01 10.95 7.47
CA PRO A 152 0.69 10.18 6.45
C PRO A 152 0.99 11.03 5.21
N ILE A 153 2.18 10.82 4.64
CA ILE A 153 2.55 11.34 3.32
C ILE A 153 2.35 10.23 2.30
N LYS A 154 1.71 10.53 1.17
CA LYS A 154 1.68 9.62 0.03
C LYS A 154 3.12 9.40 -0.47
N LEU A 155 3.60 8.16 -0.40
CA LEU A 155 4.93 7.79 -0.92
C LEU A 155 5.01 7.84 -2.45
N SER A 156 3.88 8.01 -3.14
CA SER A 156 3.76 8.05 -4.60
C SER A 156 4.32 9.31 -5.25
N THR A 157 4.71 10.35 -4.50
CA THR A 157 5.07 11.68 -5.08
C THR A 157 6.57 11.94 -5.21
N TYR A 158 7.43 10.92 -5.08
CA TYR A 158 8.89 11.11 -5.10
C TYR A 158 9.62 10.33 -6.20
N ALA A 159 8.91 9.81 -7.20
CA ALA A 159 9.49 9.16 -8.38
C ALA A 159 9.88 10.15 -9.50
N THR A 160 9.33 11.36 -9.52
CA THR A 160 9.36 12.25 -10.71
C THR A 160 10.65 13.06 -10.93
N LEU A 161 11.78 12.75 -10.28
CA LEU A 161 12.96 13.64 -10.36
C LEU A 161 14.34 12.99 -10.52
N VAL A 162 14.44 11.68 -10.76
CA VAL A 162 15.70 11.11 -11.22
C VAL A 162 15.37 10.03 -12.23
N GLY A 163 15.64 10.31 -13.50
CA GLY A 163 15.33 9.48 -14.67
C GLY A 163 16.04 8.13 -14.67
N ALA A 164 15.59 7.24 -13.78
CA ALA A 164 15.68 5.81 -13.97
C ALA A 164 14.29 5.35 -14.41
N ASP A 165 14.21 4.69 -15.56
CA ASP A 165 13.06 3.91 -16.00
C ASP A 165 12.73 2.84 -14.95
N ILE A 166 11.93 3.22 -13.96
CA ILE A 166 11.21 2.34 -13.06
C ILE A 166 9.76 2.77 -13.22
N PHE A 167 9.02 1.94 -13.95
CA PHE A 167 7.59 2.03 -14.19
C PHE A 167 6.90 2.74 -13.01
N GLU A 168 6.49 4.00 -13.23
CA GLU A 168 5.28 4.46 -12.55
C GLU A 168 4.26 3.34 -12.83
N ASP A 169 3.61 2.82 -11.79
CA ASP A 169 2.38 2.05 -12.02
C ASP A 169 1.47 3.02 -12.75
N VAL A 170 1.53 3.01 -14.08
CA VAL A 170 0.80 3.92 -14.94
C VAL A 170 -0.62 3.63 -14.62
N LYS A 171 -1.24 4.52 -13.86
CA LYS A 171 -2.61 4.33 -13.47
C LYS A 171 -3.50 4.70 -14.66
N PRO A 172 -4.64 4.05 -14.78
CA PRO A 172 -5.00 2.82 -14.06
C PRO A 172 -4.11 1.61 -14.46
N SER A 173 -3.73 0.77 -13.50
CA SER A 173 -2.64 -0.21 -13.64
C SER A 173 -2.84 -1.18 -14.81
N LYS A 174 -1.73 -1.58 -15.45
CA LYS A 174 -1.78 -2.52 -16.57
C LYS A 174 -2.40 -3.85 -16.15
N GLY A 175 -3.23 -4.42 -17.00
CA GLY A 175 -3.87 -5.72 -16.74
C GLY A 175 -5.33 -5.63 -16.33
N TRP A 176 -5.86 -4.41 -16.27
CA TRP A 176 -7.27 -4.12 -16.08
C TRP A 176 -7.91 -3.48 -17.31
N ALA A 177 -9.22 -3.40 -17.30
CA ALA A 177 -10.01 -2.73 -18.31
C ALA A 177 -11.14 -1.94 -17.63
N LEU A 178 -11.58 -0.86 -18.27
CA LEU A 178 -12.88 -0.27 -18.02
C LEU A 178 -13.90 -1.09 -18.80
N SER A 179 -14.98 -1.54 -18.19
CA SER A 179 -16.13 -2.11 -18.88
C SER A 179 -17.38 -1.28 -18.61
N ILE A 180 -18.15 -1.02 -19.66
CA ILE A 180 -19.38 -0.22 -19.60
C ILE A 180 -20.55 -1.09 -20.01
N ALA A 181 -21.57 -1.13 -19.17
CA ALA A 181 -22.77 -1.92 -19.40
C ALA A 181 -24.03 -1.06 -19.27
N MET A 182 -25.02 -1.39 -20.09
CA MET A 182 -26.37 -0.87 -19.93
C MET A 182 -27.15 -1.77 -18.98
N VAL A 183 -27.80 -1.17 -17.99
CA VAL A 183 -28.74 -1.83 -17.10
C VAL A 183 -30.13 -1.32 -17.36
N SER A 184 -31.06 -2.23 -17.64
CA SER A 184 -32.46 -1.92 -17.90
C SER A 184 -33.33 -2.50 -16.80
N MET A 185 -34.15 -1.64 -16.21
CA MET A 185 -35.07 -2.00 -15.13
C MET A 185 -36.51 -1.72 -15.55
N VAL A 186 -37.34 -2.75 -15.53
CA VAL A 186 -38.78 -2.65 -15.78
C VAL A 186 -39.48 -2.26 -14.48
N ASN A 187 -40.04 -1.06 -14.44
CA ASN A 187 -40.91 -0.62 -13.35
C ASN A 187 -42.37 -0.80 -13.79
N SER A 188 -43.14 -1.57 -13.02
CA SER A 188 -44.56 -1.79 -13.29
C SER A 188 -45.39 -0.99 -12.28
N TYR A 189 -46.28 -0.16 -12.80
CA TYR A 189 -47.32 0.54 -12.04
C TYR A 189 -48.69 0.00 -12.50
N SER A 190 -49.75 0.19 -11.73
CA SER A 190 -51.09 -0.31 -12.04
C SER A 190 -51.56 0.16 -13.42
N GLY A 191 -51.47 -0.71 -14.44
CA GLY A 191 -51.88 -0.44 -15.82
C GLY A 191 -50.79 0.06 -16.78
N SER A 192 -49.53 0.22 -16.35
CA SER A 192 -48.42 0.60 -17.25
C SER A 192 -47.07 0.04 -16.81
N ALA A 193 -46.15 -0.12 -17.76
CA ALA A 193 -44.77 -0.47 -17.49
C ALA A 193 -43.85 0.57 -18.15
N ASN A 194 -42.83 1.01 -17.42
CA ASN A 194 -41.77 1.88 -17.95
C ASN A 194 -40.41 1.21 -17.77
N ILE A 195 -39.59 1.26 -18.82
CA ILE A 195 -38.22 0.78 -18.78
C ILE A 195 -37.32 1.96 -18.42
N ARG A 196 -36.46 1.77 -17.42
CA ARG A 196 -35.40 2.73 -17.07
C ARG A 196 -34.07 2.12 -17.46
N ASN A 197 -33.35 2.80 -18.33
CA ASN A 197 -32.01 2.41 -18.74
C ASN A 197 -30.98 3.27 -17.99
N ALA A 198 -29.84 2.70 -17.64
CA ALA A 198 -28.72 3.43 -17.06
C ALA A 198 -27.39 2.84 -17.51
N TRP A 199 -26.38 3.71 -17.67
CA TRP A 199 -25.00 3.30 -17.83
C TRP A 199 -24.35 3.02 -16.48
N ARG A 200 -23.65 1.88 -16.40
CA ARG A 200 -22.80 1.52 -15.28
C ARG A 200 -21.40 1.20 -15.76
N PHE A 201 -20.43 1.47 -14.91
CA PHE A 201 -19.01 1.41 -15.21
C PHE A 201 -18.35 0.45 -14.22
N PHE A 202 -17.45 -0.38 -14.71
CA PHE A 202 -16.78 -1.40 -13.91
C PHE A 202 -15.31 -1.42 -14.27
N THR A 203 -14.43 -1.76 -13.32
CA THR A 203 -13.13 -2.30 -13.66
C THR A 203 -13.21 -3.83 -13.76
N THR A 204 -12.49 -4.41 -14.72
CA THR A 204 -12.42 -5.85 -14.99
C THR A 204 -11.00 -6.23 -15.40
N GLY A 205 -10.65 -7.51 -15.45
CA GLY A 205 -9.41 -7.96 -16.10
C GLY A 205 -9.35 -7.60 -17.59
N VAL A 206 -8.15 -7.41 -18.14
CA VAL A 206 -7.92 -7.12 -19.57
C VAL A 206 -8.63 -8.11 -20.49
N LYS A 207 -9.17 -7.61 -21.62
CA LYS A 207 -9.91 -8.36 -22.64
C LYS A 207 -11.16 -9.06 -22.10
N LYS A 208 -11.69 -8.59 -20.96
CA LYS A 208 -12.94 -9.08 -20.39
C LYS A 208 -13.88 -7.90 -20.18
N ALA A 209 -15.05 -8.00 -20.77
CA ALA A 209 -16.16 -7.18 -20.31
C ALA A 209 -16.66 -7.69 -18.96
N VAL A 210 -17.40 -6.83 -18.26
CA VAL A 210 -18.09 -7.21 -17.03
C VAL A 210 -19.03 -8.39 -17.32
N GLY A 211 -19.03 -9.35 -16.40
CA GLY A 211 -19.82 -10.56 -16.51
C GLY A 211 -21.32 -10.31 -16.38
N SER A 212 -22.08 -11.41 -16.37
CA SER A 212 -23.53 -11.35 -16.22
C SER A 212 -23.87 -10.59 -14.94
N CYS A 213 -24.75 -9.61 -15.05
CA CYS A 213 -25.34 -8.96 -13.87
C CYS A 213 -24.36 -8.21 -12.97
N GLY A 214 -23.24 -7.75 -13.53
CA GLY A 214 -22.24 -6.97 -12.80
C GLY A 214 -21.16 -7.81 -12.12
N GLU A 215 -21.10 -9.12 -12.37
CA GLU A 215 -20.01 -9.97 -11.90
C GLU A 215 -18.67 -9.49 -12.47
N THR A 216 -17.74 -9.11 -11.60
CA THR A 216 -16.40 -8.64 -12.01
C THR A 216 -15.34 -9.03 -10.99
N ASP A 217 -14.10 -9.19 -11.46
CA ASP A 217 -12.88 -9.30 -10.64
C ASP A 217 -12.39 -7.94 -10.12
N GLY A 218 -12.91 -6.83 -10.67
CA GLY A 218 -12.64 -5.48 -10.21
C GLY A 218 -13.76 -4.90 -9.34
N GLN A 219 -14.17 -3.66 -9.60
CA GLN A 219 -15.19 -2.95 -8.84
C GLN A 219 -16.14 -2.16 -9.73
N GLU A 220 -17.37 -1.95 -9.28
CA GLU A 220 -18.28 -0.97 -9.87
C GLU A 220 -17.80 0.44 -9.55
N LEU A 221 -17.81 1.33 -10.55
CA LEU A 221 -17.38 2.71 -10.46
C LEU A 221 -18.60 3.65 -10.41
N THR A 222 -18.42 4.77 -9.72
CA THR A 222 -19.38 5.89 -9.75
C THR A 222 -18.97 6.90 -10.83
N PRO A 223 -19.91 7.50 -11.57
CA PRO A 223 -21.36 7.50 -11.35
C PRO A 223 -22.13 6.41 -12.12
N SER A 224 -23.35 6.09 -11.68
CA SER A 224 -24.36 5.45 -12.53
C SER A 224 -25.18 6.55 -13.21
N VAL A 225 -25.29 6.51 -14.54
CA VAL A 225 -25.90 7.61 -15.31
C VAL A 225 -27.24 7.15 -15.91
N PRO A 226 -28.38 7.75 -15.52
CA PRO A 226 -29.66 7.48 -16.15
C PRO A 226 -29.64 7.84 -17.63
N MET A 227 -30.28 7.01 -18.46
CA MET A 227 -30.47 7.26 -19.89
C MET A 227 -31.93 7.55 -20.20
N ASP A 228 -32.17 8.12 -21.39
CA ASP A 228 -33.51 8.16 -21.93
C ASP A 228 -34.07 6.72 -22.09
N SER A 229 -35.28 6.53 -21.59
CA SER A 229 -36.06 5.29 -21.56
C SER A 229 -36.32 4.64 -22.93
N ARG A 230 -36.01 5.31 -24.04
CA ARG A 230 -36.33 4.83 -25.40
C ARG A 230 -35.31 3.86 -26.02
N ALA A 231 -34.16 3.65 -25.39
CA ALA A 231 -33.16 2.73 -25.92
C ALA A 231 -33.62 1.25 -25.81
N ASP A 232 -33.41 0.47 -26.88
CA ASP A 232 -33.70 -0.97 -26.89
C ASP A 232 -32.57 -1.75 -26.19
N PRO A 233 -32.83 -2.44 -25.08
CA PRO A 233 -31.81 -3.23 -24.39
C PRO A 233 -31.26 -4.42 -25.15
N ARG A 234 -31.95 -4.88 -26.20
CA ARG A 234 -31.44 -5.95 -27.06
C ARG A 234 -30.41 -5.46 -28.07
N ASN A 235 -30.38 -4.16 -28.34
CA ASN A 235 -29.40 -3.53 -29.21
C ASN A 235 -29.02 -2.16 -28.61
N PRO A 236 -28.26 -2.15 -27.51
CA PRO A 236 -27.94 -0.92 -26.80
C PRO A 236 -27.17 0.03 -27.71
N PRO A 237 -27.46 1.35 -27.65
CA PRO A 237 -26.66 2.35 -28.35
C PRO A 237 -25.26 2.44 -27.72
N TRP A 238 -24.36 3.18 -28.36
CA TRP A 238 -23.10 3.55 -27.73
C TRP A 238 -23.34 4.49 -26.53
N PRO A 239 -22.52 4.41 -25.45
CA PRO A 239 -22.72 5.22 -24.26
C PRO A 239 -22.25 6.66 -24.48
N ALA A 240 -22.99 7.43 -25.28
CA ALA A 240 -22.66 8.81 -25.60
C ALA A 240 -22.60 9.70 -24.35
N GLY A 241 -21.55 10.53 -24.25
CA GLY A 241 -21.33 11.44 -23.13
C GLY A 241 -19.85 11.72 -22.83
N ASP A 242 -19.62 12.52 -21.80
CA ASP A 242 -18.33 12.71 -21.11
C ASP A 242 -18.55 12.34 -19.64
N PHE A 243 -17.97 11.23 -19.19
CA PHE A 243 -18.15 10.70 -17.84
C PHE A 243 -16.82 10.71 -17.08
N THR A 244 -16.78 11.44 -15.96
CA THR A 244 -15.66 11.43 -15.03
C THR A 244 -15.73 10.19 -14.14
N LEU A 245 -14.65 9.42 -14.14
CA LEU A 245 -14.49 8.15 -13.42
C LEU A 245 -13.24 8.22 -12.54
N ILE A 246 -13.33 7.73 -11.31
CA ILE A 246 -12.16 7.59 -10.43
C ILE A 246 -11.67 6.15 -10.50
N ILE A 247 -10.59 5.90 -11.23
CA ILE A 247 -10.01 4.57 -11.43
C ILE A 247 -8.68 4.49 -10.69
N GLU A 248 -8.58 3.62 -9.68
CA GLU A 248 -7.40 3.50 -8.80
C GLU A 248 -6.96 4.82 -8.15
N GLY A 249 -7.90 5.75 -7.96
CA GLY A 249 -7.65 7.07 -7.39
C GLY A 249 -7.16 8.12 -8.39
N GLU A 250 -7.15 7.81 -9.68
CA GLU A 250 -6.90 8.75 -10.77
C GLU A 250 -8.21 9.16 -11.44
N GLU A 251 -8.33 10.44 -11.79
CA GLU A 251 -9.50 10.98 -12.48
C GLU A 251 -9.34 10.76 -13.99
N CYS A 252 -10.17 9.89 -14.56
CA CYS A 252 -10.21 9.62 -15.99
C CYS A 252 -11.57 10.04 -16.58
N HIS A 253 -11.58 10.40 -17.85
CA HIS A 253 -12.77 10.81 -18.59
C HIS A 253 -13.06 9.82 -19.71
N TYR A 254 -14.18 9.11 -19.62
CA TYR A 254 -14.69 8.38 -20.78
C TYR A 254 -15.46 9.34 -21.69
N LYS A 255 -15.12 9.38 -22.98
CA LYS A 255 -15.78 10.24 -23.97
C LYS A 255 -16.26 9.44 -25.16
N CYS A 256 -17.51 9.67 -25.56
CA CYS A 256 -18.15 9.02 -26.69
C CYS A 256 -19.19 9.95 -27.32
N ASP A 257 -19.21 10.04 -28.64
CA ASP A 257 -20.16 10.87 -29.40
C ASP A 257 -21.44 10.10 -29.79
N GLY A 258 -21.52 8.81 -29.46
CA GLY A 258 -22.64 7.94 -29.80
C GLY A 258 -22.51 7.20 -31.13
N THR A 259 -21.39 7.34 -31.85
CA THR A 259 -21.17 6.71 -33.17
C THR A 259 -20.18 5.53 -33.13
N ASN A 260 -19.36 5.44 -32.08
CA ASN A 260 -18.32 4.44 -31.90
C ASN A 260 -18.14 4.08 -30.41
N PRO A 261 -17.30 3.08 -30.07
CA PRO A 261 -17.07 2.66 -28.68
C PRO A 261 -16.43 3.70 -27.74
N GLY A 262 -16.04 4.87 -28.23
CA GLY A 262 -15.46 5.93 -27.41
C GLY A 262 -13.98 5.71 -27.04
N SER A 263 -13.50 6.51 -26.10
CA SER A 263 -12.13 6.42 -25.57
C SER A 263 -12.09 6.92 -24.12
N LEU A 264 -11.21 6.34 -23.33
CA LEU A 264 -10.93 6.73 -21.95
C LEU A 264 -9.67 7.62 -21.91
N PHE A 265 -9.76 8.79 -21.30
CA PHE A 265 -8.68 9.76 -21.18
C PHE A 265 -8.29 9.92 -19.72
N CYS A 266 -7.13 9.41 -19.34
CA CYS A 266 -6.52 9.67 -18.04
C CYS A 266 -5.43 10.74 -18.21
N PRO A 267 -5.02 11.47 -17.15
CA PRO A 267 -4.03 12.56 -17.17
C PRO A 267 -2.89 12.42 -18.18
N ASP A 268 -2.27 11.24 -18.27
CA ASP A 268 -1.07 11.04 -19.07
C ASP A 268 -1.29 10.20 -20.35
N ARG A 269 -2.52 9.72 -20.62
CA ARG A 269 -2.79 8.88 -21.81
C ARG A 269 -4.25 8.81 -22.24
N GLY A 270 -4.43 8.62 -23.55
CA GLY A 270 -5.69 8.18 -24.14
C GLY A 270 -5.68 6.67 -24.41
N ILE A 271 -6.78 6.01 -24.06
CA ILE A 271 -7.00 4.57 -24.20
C ILE A 271 -8.21 4.39 -25.12
N SER A 272 -8.01 3.76 -26.27
CA SER A 272 -9.10 3.45 -27.20
C SER A 272 -9.94 2.30 -26.65
N CYS A 273 -11.26 2.42 -26.79
CA CYS A 273 -12.19 1.39 -26.36
C CYS A 273 -12.66 0.54 -27.55
N ALA A 274 -13.14 -0.67 -27.28
CA ALA A 274 -13.65 -1.61 -28.26
C ALA A 274 -15.09 -2.03 -27.93
N GLU A 275 -15.80 -2.49 -28.96
CA GLU A 275 -17.11 -3.14 -28.83
C GLU A 275 -16.97 -4.44 -28.04
N ASP A 276 -17.84 -4.67 -27.06
CA ASP A 276 -17.99 -6.01 -26.51
C ASP A 276 -18.56 -6.96 -27.57
N THR A 277 -17.95 -8.13 -27.73
CA THR A 277 -18.30 -9.09 -28.79
C THR A 277 -19.77 -9.52 -28.79
N ALA A 278 -20.46 -9.42 -27.64
CA ALA A 278 -21.86 -9.79 -27.52
C ALA A 278 -22.82 -8.60 -27.64
N LYS A 279 -22.33 -7.35 -27.70
CA LYS A 279 -23.15 -6.12 -27.76
C LYS A 279 -24.22 -6.18 -28.87
N SER A 280 -23.84 -6.65 -30.04
CA SER A 280 -24.68 -6.70 -31.23
C SER A 280 -25.49 -8.00 -31.36
N SER A 281 -25.52 -8.81 -30.29
CA SER A 281 -26.18 -10.12 -30.24
C SER A 281 -27.25 -10.14 -29.14
N VAL A 282 -28.34 -10.86 -29.38
CA VAL A 282 -29.41 -11.03 -28.39
C VAL A 282 -28.95 -11.84 -27.18
N GLU A 283 -27.95 -12.70 -27.36
CA GLU A 283 -27.31 -13.48 -26.31
C GLU A 283 -26.45 -12.62 -25.36
N GLY A 284 -26.04 -11.41 -25.79
CA GLY A 284 -25.33 -10.45 -24.94
C GLY A 284 -26.19 -9.86 -23.83
N MET A 285 -27.51 -9.80 -24.03
CA MET A 285 -28.44 -9.38 -23.00
C MET A 285 -28.68 -10.52 -21.99
N LYS A 286 -28.32 -10.28 -20.73
CA LYS A 286 -28.53 -11.22 -19.62
C LYS A 286 -29.67 -10.74 -18.73
N ASN A 287 -30.52 -11.67 -18.30
CA ASN A 287 -31.56 -11.39 -17.31
C ASN A 287 -31.01 -11.68 -15.91
N CYS A 288 -30.99 -10.67 -15.07
CA CYS A 288 -30.46 -10.72 -13.70
C CYS A 288 -31.54 -10.94 -12.67
N ASP A 289 -32.74 -10.49 -13.00
CA ASP A 289 -33.97 -10.73 -12.26
C ASP A 289 -35.13 -10.68 -13.28
N SER A 290 -36.33 -11.04 -12.84
CA SER A 290 -37.61 -10.87 -13.53
C SER A 290 -37.85 -9.49 -14.15
N ARG A 291 -37.15 -8.45 -13.67
CA ARG A 291 -37.31 -7.05 -14.11
C ARG A 291 -36.01 -6.33 -14.42
N VAL A 292 -34.87 -7.02 -14.34
CA VAL A 292 -33.56 -6.41 -14.57
C VAL A 292 -32.83 -7.17 -15.65
N SER A 293 -32.47 -6.47 -16.72
CA SER A 293 -31.55 -6.98 -17.72
C SER A 293 -30.27 -6.16 -17.75
N PHE A 294 -29.20 -6.80 -18.20
CA PHE A 294 -27.84 -6.28 -18.21
C PHE A 294 -27.19 -6.61 -19.54
N HIS A 295 -26.52 -5.64 -20.15
CA HIS A 295 -25.86 -5.82 -21.45
C HIS A 295 -24.54 -5.06 -21.46
N ALA A 296 -23.42 -5.79 -21.51
CA ALA A 296 -22.10 -5.18 -21.70
C ALA A 296 -21.96 -4.63 -23.12
N VAL A 297 -21.34 -3.46 -23.27
CA VAL A 297 -21.34 -2.71 -24.55
C VAL A 297 -19.93 -2.35 -24.99
N VAL A 298 -19.11 -1.88 -24.05
CA VAL A 298 -17.78 -1.35 -24.34
C VAL A 298 -16.79 -1.90 -23.32
N TYR A 299 -15.54 -2.11 -23.75
CA TYR A 299 -14.41 -2.21 -22.84
C TYR A 299 -13.19 -1.42 -23.33
N CYS A 300 -12.33 -0.97 -22.41
CA CYS A 300 -11.11 -0.22 -22.70
C CYS A 300 -9.95 -0.83 -21.89
N ASP A 301 -9.05 -1.56 -22.55
CA ASP A 301 -7.92 -2.23 -21.91
C ASP A 301 -6.79 -1.23 -21.58
N PHE A 302 -6.24 -1.28 -20.36
CA PHE A 302 -5.14 -0.40 -19.94
C PHE A 302 -4.02 -1.10 -19.17
#